data_AF-A0A9E3AL05-F1
#
_entry.id   AF-A0A9E3AL05-F1
#
_cell.length_a   1.000
_cell.length_b   1.000
_cell.length_c   1.000
_cell.angle_alpha   90.00
_cell.angle_beta   90.00
_cell.angle_gamma   90.00
#
_symmetry.space_group_name_H-M   'P 1'
#
loop_
_entity.id
_entity.type
_entity.pdbx_description
1 polymer ?
#
loop_
_entity_poly.entity_id
_entity_poly.type
_entity_poly.pdbx_seq_one_letter_code
_entity_poly.pdbx_strand_id
1 'polypeptide(L)'
;GWDEEAIETYRTRFGGFGKAVYLPPDSYHRIRDEDELQIGGRLWRVIVGAGHSPEHACLYCPELNLLISGDQVLPRITSNVSVFPTEPDGDPLRDWLVSLARIKTLVPDDVLVLPAHNDPFVGLHARLDELIAGHERNLTRLESRLTEPKRAIDVFGVLFARVIDADRLSLATGESLAHLNCLVGRGRAQVSIDGNGVAWYRAAPAEAA
;
A
#
# COMPACT_ATOMS: atom_id res chain seq x y z
N GLY A 1 11.70 -8.07 16.39
CA GLY A 1 10.85 -6.95 16.87
C GLY A 1 9.70 -7.52 17.66
N TRP A 2 8.91 -8.39 17.02
CA TRP A 2 7.95 -9.25 17.69
C TRP A 2 8.63 -10.19 18.69
N ASP A 3 7.86 -10.69 19.65
CA ASP A 3 8.27 -11.78 20.54
C ASP A 3 8.20 -13.15 19.84
N GLU A 4 8.70 -14.20 20.51
CA GLU A 4 8.75 -15.55 19.94
C GLU A 4 7.37 -16.12 19.63
N GLU A 5 6.36 -15.85 20.47
CA GLU A 5 4.99 -16.33 20.29
C GLU A 5 4.34 -15.74 19.04
N ALA A 6 4.49 -14.43 18.84
CA ALA A 6 3.98 -13.74 17.66
C ALA A 6 4.70 -14.20 16.38
N ILE A 7 6.02 -14.43 16.45
CA ILE A 7 6.78 -14.99 15.32
C ILE A 7 6.28 -16.39 14.95
N GLU A 8 6.07 -17.25 15.94
CA GLU A 8 5.61 -18.62 15.71
C GLU A 8 4.17 -18.67 15.17
N THR A 9 3.31 -17.79 15.71
CA THR A 9 1.95 -17.58 15.18
C THR A 9 2.00 -17.14 13.72
N TYR A 10 2.89 -16.22 13.37
CA TYR A 10 3.07 -15.79 11.99
C TYR A 10 3.50 -16.93 11.09
N ARG A 11 4.54 -17.69 11.47
CA ARG A 11 5.02 -18.83 10.68
C ARG A 11 3.94 -19.86 10.43
N THR A 12 3.14 -20.16 11.45
CA THR A 12 2.04 -21.13 11.36
C THR A 12 0.91 -20.65 10.46
N ARG A 13 0.63 -19.34 10.47
CA ARG A 13 -0.41 -18.71 9.63
C ARG A 13 0.08 -18.28 8.24
N PHE A 14 1.40 -18.21 8.02
CA PHE A 14 1.97 -17.79 6.74
C PHE A 14 1.54 -18.74 5.62
N GLY A 15 1.08 -18.18 4.50
CA GLY A 15 0.43 -18.95 3.43
C GLY A 15 -1.00 -19.42 3.74
N GLY A 16 -1.56 -19.10 4.92
CA GLY A 16 -2.94 -19.43 5.28
C GLY A 16 -3.99 -18.80 4.37
N PHE A 17 -3.71 -17.61 3.80
CA PHE A 17 -4.55 -17.01 2.76
C PHE A 17 -4.76 -17.95 1.57
N GLY A 18 -3.71 -18.67 1.15
CA GLY A 18 -3.76 -19.66 0.07
C GLY A 18 -4.69 -20.85 0.35
N LYS A 19 -5.06 -21.10 1.61
CA LYS A 19 -6.05 -22.13 1.98
C LYS A 19 -7.50 -21.64 1.86
N ALA A 20 -7.70 -20.32 1.83
CA ALA A 20 -9.01 -19.69 1.73
C ALA A 20 -9.36 -19.24 0.30
N VAL A 21 -8.40 -19.31 -0.62
CA VAL A 21 -8.58 -18.98 -2.04
C VAL A 21 -8.26 -20.18 -2.92
N TYR A 22 -8.85 -20.20 -4.11
CA TYR A 22 -8.46 -21.17 -5.12
C TYR A 22 -7.05 -20.87 -5.63
N LEU A 23 -6.31 -21.93 -5.97
CA LEU A 23 -5.07 -21.79 -6.71
C LEU A 23 -5.36 -21.04 -8.02
N PRO A 24 -4.48 -20.11 -8.45
CA PRO A 24 -4.56 -19.55 -9.79
C PRO A 24 -4.62 -20.68 -10.83
N PRO A 25 -5.39 -20.53 -11.91
CA PRO A 25 -5.41 -21.51 -12.99
C PRO A 25 -4.02 -21.66 -13.62
N ASP A 26 -3.68 -22.86 -14.09
CA ASP A 26 -2.39 -23.17 -14.72
C ASP A 26 -2.10 -22.31 -15.97
N SER A 27 -3.15 -21.76 -16.58
CA SER A 27 -3.07 -20.83 -17.69
C SER A 27 -4.04 -19.66 -17.47
N TYR A 28 -3.60 -18.47 -17.83
CA TYR A 28 -4.42 -17.26 -17.81
C TYR A 28 -4.08 -16.38 -19.02
N HIS A 29 -5.01 -15.51 -19.42
CA HIS A 29 -4.70 -14.45 -20.37
C HIS A 29 -4.11 -13.28 -19.60
N ARG A 30 -2.83 -12.96 -19.84
CA ARG A 30 -2.17 -11.85 -19.16
C ARG A 30 -2.74 -10.53 -19.67
N ILE A 31 -3.30 -9.76 -18.75
CA ILE A 31 -3.54 -8.33 -18.95
C ILE A 31 -2.32 -7.55 -18.50
N ARG A 32 -2.03 -6.44 -19.17
CA ARG A 32 -0.94 -5.51 -18.89
C ARG A 32 -1.49 -4.11 -18.81
N ASP A 33 -0.68 -3.23 -18.24
CA ASP A 33 -0.95 -1.81 -18.28
C ASP A 33 -1.17 -1.32 -19.72
N GLU A 34 -2.14 -0.42 -19.89
CA GLU A 34 -2.56 0.15 -21.18
C GLU A 34 -3.25 -0.82 -22.16
N ASP A 35 -3.37 -2.11 -21.83
CA ASP A 35 -4.17 -3.04 -22.63
C ASP A 35 -5.62 -2.55 -22.76
N GLU A 36 -6.22 -2.81 -23.91
CA GLU A 36 -7.61 -2.45 -24.19
C GLU A 36 -8.48 -3.72 -24.31
N LEU A 37 -9.45 -3.85 -23.41
CA LEU A 37 -10.34 -5.01 -23.32
C LEU A 37 -11.72 -4.66 -23.88
N GLN A 38 -12.30 -5.56 -24.69
CA GLN A 38 -13.66 -5.44 -25.18
C GLN A 38 -14.63 -6.15 -24.25
N ILE A 39 -15.45 -5.40 -23.51
CA ILE A 39 -16.43 -5.93 -22.56
C ILE A 39 -17.78 -5.28 -22.83
N GLY A 40 -18.78 -6.10 -23.18
CA GLY A 40 -20.13 -5.61 -23.50
C GLY A 40 -20.16 -4.64 -24.69
N GLY A 41 -19.29 -4.84 -25.68
CA GLY A 41 -19.15 -3.99 -26.87
C GLY A 41 -18.43 -2.66 -26.63
N ARG A 42 -17.81 -2.47 -25.46
CA ARG A 42 -17.12 -1.24 -25.08
C ARG A 42 -15.67 -1.50 -24.75
N LEU A 43 -14.86 -0.49 -25.01
CA LEU A 43 -13.43 -0.49 -24.72
C LEU A 43 -13.18 -0.13 -23.25
N TRP A 44 -12.42 -0.97 -22.57
CA TRP A 44 -11.94 -0.76 -21.21
C TRP A 44 -10.42 -0.74 -21.23
N ARG A 45 -9.83 0.39 -20.85
CA ARG A 45 -8.37 0.50 -20.70
C ARG A 45 -7.96 -0.01 -19.33
N VAL A 46 -6.98 -0.91 -19.32
CA VAL A 46 -6.32 -1.35 -18.09
C VAL A 46 -5.39 -0.25 -17.61
N ILE A 47 -5.53 0.15 -16.35
CA ILE A 47 -4.61 1.04 -15.66
C ILE A 47 -4.05 0.28 -14.47
N VAL A 48 -2.78 -0.10 -14.54
CA VAL A 48 -2.13 -0.80 -13.45
C VAL A 48 -1.76 0.18 -12.34
N GLY A 49 -2.17 -0.16 -11.12
CA GLY A 49 -1.69 0.40 -9.87
C GLY A 49 -0.82 -0.59 -9.10
N ALA A 50 0.07 -0.08 -8.28
CA ALA A 50 0.99 -0.83 -7.45
C ALA A 50 0.92 -0.36 -5.98
N GLY A 51 1.64 -1.06 -5.11
CA GLY A 51 1.77 -0.76 -3.68
C GLY A 51 0.80 -1.52 -2.79
N HIS A 52 -0.49 -1.55 -3.12
CA HIS A 52 -1.45 -2.43 -2.42
C HIS A 52 -1.23 -3.91 -2.81
N SER A 53 -0.95 -4.14 -4.10
CA SER A 53 -0.57 -5.44 -4.66
C SER A 53 0.44 -5.23 -5.81
N PRO A 54 1.09 -6.29 -6.33
CA PRO A 54 2.16 -6.14 -7.32
C PRO A 54 1.74 -5.48 -8.65
N GLU A 55 0.61 -5.88 -9.23
CA GLU A 55 0.07 -5.35 -10.50
C GLU A 55 -1.47 -5.27 -10.43
N HIS A 56 -2.01 -4.36 -9.62
CA HIS A 56 -3.47 -4.19 -9.45
C HIS A 56 -4.10 -3.59 -10.72
N ALA A 57 -4.98 -4.33 -11.38
CA ALA A 57 -5.65 -3.85 -12.59
C ALA A 57 -6.92 -3.03 -12.26
N CYS A 58 -6.87 -1.72 -12.51
CA CYS A 58 -8.07 -0.89 -12.63
C CYS A 58 -8.57 -0.91 -14.08
N LEU A 59 -9.88 -0.78 -14.29
CA LEU A 59 -10.50 -0.75 -15.63
C LEU A 59 -11.23 0.56 -15.85
N TYR A 60 -10.79 1.35 -16.82
CA TYR A 60 -11.39 2.64 -17.16
C TYR A 60 -12.14 2.54 -18.50
N CYS A 61 -13.41 2.95 -18.52
CA CYS A 61 -14.23 3.03 -19.74
C CYS A 61 -14.59 4.49 -20.02
N PRO A 62 -13.97 5.14 -21.02
CA PRO A 62 -14.29 6.53 -21.39
C PRO A 62 -15.74 6.71 -21.84
N GLU A 63 -16.29 5.77 -22.62
CA GLU A 63 -17.65 5.86 -23.16
C GLU A 63 -18.72 5.88 -22.05
N LEU A 64 -18.52 5.11 -20.99
CA LEU A 64 -19.44 5.06 -19.86
C LEU A 64 -19.11 6.08 -18.76
N ASN A 65 -17.97 6.77 -18.86
CA ASN A 65 -17.40 7.59 -17.81
C ASN A 65 -17.25 6.83 -16.47
N LEU A 66 -16.74 5.59 -16.53
CA LEU A 66 -16.62 4.68 -15.38
C LEU A 66 -15.17 4.28 -15.10
N LEU A 67 -14.83 4.17 -13.82
CA LEU A 67 -13.61 3.54 -13.35
C LEU A 67 -13.93 2.40 -12.38
N ILE A 68 -13.62 1.15 -12.73
CA ILE A 68 -13.55 0.06 -11.75
C ILE A 68 -12.17 0.14 -11.09
N SER A 69 -12.11 0.65 -9.85
CA SER A 69 -10.85 0.94 -9.16
C SER A 69 -10.33 -0.21 -8.31
N GLY A 70 -11.15 -1.23 -8.06
CA GLY A 70 -10.84 -2.31 -7.11
C GLY A 70 -10.43 -1.74 -5.75
N ASP A 71 -9.30 -2.22 -5.21
CA ASP A 71 -8.70 -1.72 -3.98
C ASP A 71 -7.63 -0.64 -4.23
N GLN A 72 -7.48 -0.11 -5.44
CA GLN A 72 -6.55 0.98 -5.68
C GLN A 72 -7.12 2.35 -5.24
N VAL A 73 -8.45 2.52 -5.29
CA VAL A 73 -9.12 3.75 -4.83
C VAL A 73 -10.43 3.40 -4.14
N LEU A 74 -10.50 3.66 -2.83
CA LEU A 74 -11.64 3.40 -1.97
C LEU A 74 -12.17 4.70 -1.35
N PRO A 75 -13.48 4.90 -1.17
CA PRO A 75 -14.05 6.20 -0.81
C PRO A 75 -13.83 6.60 0.66
N ARG A 76 -14.02 5.66 1.61
CA ARG A 76 -14.03 5.97 3.05
C ARG A 76 -12.79 5.47 3.78
N ILE A 77 -12.26 4.34 3.34
CA ILE A 77 -11.10 3.67 3.93
C ILE A 77 -9.87 3.82 3.05
N THR A 78 -8.70 3.55 3.61
CA THR A 78 -7.45 3.39 2.86
C THR A 78 -7.20 1.91 2.61
N SER A 79 -6.61 1.59 1.48
CA SER A 79 -6.15 0.24 1.19
C SER A 79 -4.90 -0.07 2.01
N ASN A 80 -4.73 -1.33 2.36
CA ASN A 80 -3.54 -1.76 3.07
C ASN A 80 -2.32 -1.71 2.13
N VAL A 81 -1.30 -0.92 2.49
CA VAL A 81 -0.02 -0.88 1.78
C VAL A 81 1.03 -1.43 2.73
N SER A 82 1.58 -2.60 2.42
CA SER A 82 2.43 -3.33 3.36
C SER A 82 3.67 -3.92 2.70
N VAL A 83 4.77 -3.90 3.44
CA VAL A 83 5.92 -4.75 3.16
C VAL A 83 5.57 -6.17 3.56
N PHE A 84 5.82 -7.12 2.65
CA PHE A 84 5.62 -8.56 2.89
C PHE A 84 6.99 -9.27 2.95
N PRO A 85 7.10 -10.42 3.65
CA PRO A 85 8.35 -11.17 3.71
C PRO A 85 8.87 -11.66 2.35
N THR A 86 8.01 -11.71 1.33
CA THR A 86 8.39 -12.06 -0.05
C THR A 86 9.18 -10.95 -0.75
N GLU A 87 9.09 -9.71 -0.25
CA GLU A 87 9.81 -8.54 -0.75
C GLU A 87 10.16 -7.61 0.43
N PRO A 88 11.08 -8.01 1.31
CA PRO A 88 11.32 -7.33 2.60
C PRO A 88 11.91 -5.93 2.45
N ASP A 89 12.62 -5.67 1.35
CA ASP A 89 13.25 -4.39 1.04
C ASP A 89 12.40 -3.50 0.11
N GLY A 90 11.16 -3.92 -0.18
CA GLY A 90 10.26 -3.18 -1.07
C GLY A 90 9.86 -1.81 -0.53
N ASP A 91 9.51 -0.89 -1.44
CA ASP A 91 8.94 0.43 -1.13
C ASP A 91 7.51 0.56 -1.68
N PRO A 92 6.57 -0.28 -1.20
CA PRO A 92 5.21 -0.32 -1.73
C PRO A 92 4.45 1.00 -1.48
N LEU A 93 4.87 1.81 -0.50
CA LEU A 93 4.26 3.11 -0.28
C LEU A 93 4.67 4.12 -1.35
N ARG A 94 5.92 4.13 -1.81
CA ARG A 94 6.29 4.90 -2.99
C ARG A 94 5.51 4.46 -4.21
N ASP A 95 5.40 3.15 -4.45
CA ASP A 95 4.67 2.60 -5.59
C ASP A 95 3.18 2.97 -5.56
N TRP A 96 2.57 2.93 -4.37
CA TRP A 96 1.22 3.40 -4.13
C TRP A 96 1.06 4.87 -4.51
N LEU A 97 1.91 5.76 -3.98
CA LEU A 97 1.85 7.20 -4.24
C LEU A 97 2.04 7.55 -5.71
N VAL A 98 2.99 6.90 -6.39
CA VAL A 98 3.20 7.03 -7.84
C VAL A 98 1.97 6.56 -8.61
N SER A 99 1.38 5.44 -8.21
CA SER A 99 0.18 4.89 -8.84
C SER A 99 -1.02 5.82 -8.71
N LEU A 100 -1.26 6.39 -7.53
CA LEU A 100 -2.34 7.35 -7.32
C LEU A 100 -2.14 8.62 -8.15
N ALA A 101 -0.91 9.14 -8.21
CA ALA A 101 -0.59 10.30 -9.04
C ALA A 101 -0.81 10.01 -10.53
N ARG A 102 -0.45 8.80 -10.99
CA ARG A 102 -0.67 8.36 -12.37
C ARG A 102 -2.15 8.18 -12.70
N ILE A 103 -2.95 7.59 -11.82
CA ILE A 103 -4.41 7.47 -12.05
C ILE A 103 -5.03 8.86 -12.20
N LYS A 104 -4.59 9.83 -11.38
CA LYS A 104 -5.06 11.22 -11.46
C LYS A 104 -4.80 11.86 -12.82
N THR A 105 -3.69 11.52 -13.49
CA THR A 105 -3.38 12.08 -14.82
C THR A 105 -4.11 11.38 -15.96
N LEU A 106 -4.43 10.09 -15.80
CA LEU A 106 -5.02 9.27 -16.85
C LEU A 106 -6.55 9.26 -16.86
N VAL A 107 -7.18 9.48 -15.71
CA VAL A 107 -8.63 9.35 -15.54
C VAL A 107 -9.26 10.71 -15.18
N PRO A 108 -10.32 11.14 -15.88
CA PRO A 108 -11.06 12.37 -15.54
C PRO A 108 -11.62 12.36 -14.11
N ASP A 109 -11.80 13.55 -13.53
CA ASP A 109 -12.30 13.70 -12.15
C ASP A 109 -13.78 13.27 -11.98
N ASP A 110 -14.56 13.45 -13.05
CA ASP A 110 -16.01 13.30 -13.06
C ASP A 110 -16.49 11.86 -13.33
N VAL A 111 -15.56 10.90 -13.44
CA VAL A 111 -15.92 9.48 -13.57
C VAL A 111 -16.72 9.00 -12.35
N LEU A 112 -17.67 8.10 -12.59
CA LEU A 112 -18.23 7.29 -11.51
C LEU A 112 -17.25 6.14 -11.20
N VAL A 113 -16.71 6.17 -9.98
CA VAL A 113 -15.78 5.17 -9.46
C VAL A 113 -16.56 4.02 -8.82
N LEU A 114 -16.22 2.80 -9.23
CA LEU A 114 -16.78 1.54 -8.73
C LEU A 114 -15.68 0.80 -7.92
N PRO A 115 -15.61 1.04 -6.60
CA PRO A 115 -14.61 0.41 -5.73
C PRO A 115 -14.97 -1.04 -5.38
N ALA A 116 -13.99 -1.83 -4.94
CA ALA A 116 -14.25 -3.17 -4.41
C ALA A 116 -14.96 -3.15 -3.05
N HIS A 117 -14.86 -2.03 -2.32
CA HIS A 117 -15.46 -1.85 -1.01
C HIS A 117 -16.22 -0.53 -0.90
N ASN A 118 -17.28 -0.54 -0.07
CA ASN A 118 -18.20 0.57 0.14
C ASN A 118 -18.98 0.95 -1.12
N ASP A 119 -19.43 2.21 -1.20
CA ASP A 119 -20.38 2.68 -2.21
C ASP A 119 -19.64 3.27 -3.42
N PRO A 120 -20.20 3.16 -4.65
CA PRO A 120 -19.79 3.96 -5.78
C PRO A 120 -19.78 5.47 -5.47
N PHE A 121 -18.85 6.21 -6.07
CA PHE A 121 -18.69 7.65 -5.80
C PHE A 121 -18.14 8.43 -6.99
N VAL A 122 -18.26 9.76 -6.94
CA VAL A 122 -17.66 10.73 -7.89
C VAL A 122 -16.68 11.65 -7.16
N GLY A 123 -15.85 12.39 -7.90
CA GLY A 123 -14.80 13.23 -7.31
C GLY A 123 -13.51 12.44 -7.08
N LEU A 124 -13.05 11.77 -8.15
CA LEU A 124 -11.88 10.90 -8.10
C LEU A 124 -10.62 11.66 -7.66
N HIS A 125 -10.39 12.86 -8.20
CA HIS A 125 -9.15 13.61 -7.98
C HIS A 125 -9.05 14.09 -6.54
N ALA A 126 -10.15 14.58 -5.99
CA ALA A 126 -10.23 14.96 -4.58
C ALA A 126 -9.87 13.77 -3.68
N ARG A 127 -10.40 12.57 -3.99
CA ARG A 127 -10.09 11.37 -3.21
C ARG A 127 -8.63 10.94 -3.32
N LEU A 128 -8.06 10.97 -4.52
CA LEU A 128 -6.64 10.67 -4.73
C LEU A 128 -5.73 11.63 -3.95
N ASP A 129 -6.05 12.93 -3.95
CA ASP A 129 -5.32 13.94 -3.19
C ASP A 129 -5.42 13.72 -1.67
N GLU A 130 -6.59 13.35 -1.16
CA GLU A 130 -6.76 13.00 0.25
C GLU A 130 -5.88 11.82 0.66
N LEU A 131 -5.85 10.76 -0.16
CA LEU A 131 -5.06 9.56 0.07
C LEU A 131 -3.56 9.89 0.08
N ILE A 132 -3.07 10.60 -0.94
CA ILE A 132 -1.67 11.03 -1.06
C ILE A 132 -1.29 11.91 0.15
N ALA A 133 -2.09 12.94 0.43
CA ALA A 133 -1.80 13.85 1.54
C ALA A 133 -1.87 13.16 2.90
N GLY A 134 -2.73 12.13 3.06
CA GLY A 134 -2.78 11.30 4.26
C GLY A 134 -1.46 10.60 4.54
N HIS A 135 -0.91 9.91 3.54
CA HIS A 135 0.37 9.24 3.67
C HIS A 135 1.54 10.21 3.86
N GLU A 136 1.58 11.34 3.16
CA GLU A 136 2.64 12.35 3.34
C GLU A 136 2.62 12.96 4.76
N ARG A 137 1.43 13.18 5.34
CA ARG A 137 1.29 13.58 6.75
C ARG A 137 1.81 12.49 7.69
N ASN A 138 1.52 11.23 7.42
CA ASN A 138 2.00 10.10 8.23
C ASN A 138 3.53 9.95 8.14
N LEU A 139 4.12 10.07 6.95
CA LEU A 139 5.57 10.07 6.75
C LEU A 139 6.26 11.18 7.57
N THR A 140 5.71 12.40 7.50
CA THR A 140 6.24 13.55 8.27
C THR A 140 6.11 13.34 9.78
N ARG A 141 4.97 12.83 10.25
CA ARG A 141 4.77 12.50 11.67
C ARG A 141 5.73 11.40 12.12
N LEU A 142 5.93 10.37 11.30
CA LEU A 142 6.82 9.25 11.59
C LEU A 142 8.27 9.70 11.70
N GLU A 143 8.78 10.44 10.73
CA GLU A 143 10.13 11.00 10.74
C GLU A 143 10.41 11.79 12.03
N SER A 144 9.45 12.64 12.46
CA SER A 144 9.57 13.42 13.70
C SER A 144 9.70 12.57 14.99
N ARG A 145 9.39 11.27 14.92
CA ARG A 145 9.49 10.32 16.04
C ARG A 145 10.72 9.42 15.99
N LEU A 146 11.53 9.52 14.93
CA LEU A 146 12.76 8.75 14.74
C LEU A 146 14.01 9.50 15.25
N THR A 147 13.86 10.37 16.25
CA THR A 147 14.98 11.09 16.89
C THR A 147 15.95 10.17 17.63
N GLU A 148 15.45 9.00 18.03
CA GLU A 148 16.22 7.87 18.54
C GLU A 148 15.87 6.62 17.72
N PRO A 149 16.73 5.58 17.69
CA PRO A 149 16.43 4.36 16.95
C PRO A 149 15.12 3.68 17.41
N LYS A 150 14.23 3.35 16.48
CA LYS A 150 12.94 2.67 16.69
C LYS A 150 12.81 1.43 15.83
N ARG A 151 12.13 0.40 16.32
CA ARG A 151 11.71 -0.76 15.53
C ARG A 151 10.34 -0.46 14.89
N ALA A 152 9.94 -1.26 13.90
CA ALA A 152 8.62 -1.12 13.27
C ALA A 152 7.44 -1.16 14.27
N ILE A 153 7.53 -1.98 15.31
CA ILE A 153 6.48 -2.08 16.34
C ILE A 153 6.41 -0.85 17.25
N ASP A 154 7.51 -0.10 17.39
CA ASP A 154 7.58 1.04 18.31
C ASP A 154 6.85 2.27 17.75
N VAL A 155 6.51 2.26 16.45
CA VAL A 155 5.92 3.40 15.74
C VAL A 155 4.43 3.24 15.44
N PHE A 156 3.79 2.15 15.90
CA PHE A 156 2.35 1.92 15.68
C PHE A 156 1.48 3.09 16.14
N GLY A 157 1.78 3.67 17.30
CA GLY A 157 1.02 4.80 17.83
C GLY A 157 1.11 6.09 16.99
N VAL A 158 2.03 6.15 16.02
CA VAL A 158 2.09 7.25 15.05
C VAL A 158 1.07 7.07 13.94
N LEU A 159 0.97 5.84 13.41
CA LEU A 159 0.18 5.51 12.23
C LEU A 159 -1.26 5.11 12.58
N PHE A 160 -1.45 4.45 13.73
CA PHE A 160 -2.72 3.88 14.13
C PHE A 160 -3.24 4.54 15.40
N ALA A 161 -4.50 4.99 15.37
CA ALA A 161 -5.16 5.59 16.51
C ALA A 161 -5.68 4.55 17.53
N ARG A 162 -5.68 3.25 17.17
CA ARG A 162 -6.23 2.16 17.99
C ARG A 162 -5.10 1.26 18.49
N VAL A 163 -5.36 0.61 19.63
CA VAL A 163 -4.50 -0.46 20.14
C VAL A 163 -4.47 -1.60 19.12
N ILE A 164 -3.26 -2.09 18.82
CA ILE A 164 -3.04 -3.21 17.90
C ILE A 164 -3.10 -4.52 18.71
N ASP A 165 -4.04 -5.38 18.35
CA ASP A 165 -4.18 -6.74 18.89
C ASP A 165 -3.39 -7.74 18.04
N ALA A 166 -3.34 -8.99 18.50
CA ALA A 166 -2.59 -10.07 17.85
C ALA A 166 -3.04 -10.31 16.40
N ASP A 167 -4.34 -10.15 16.10
CA ASP A 167 -4.88 -10.39 14.75
C ASP A 167 -4.52 -9.28 13.76
N ARG A 168 -4.25 -8.05 14.23
CA ARG A 168 -3.84 -6.92 13.39
C ARG A 168 -2.33 -6.68 13.37
N LEU A 169 -1.57 -7.39 14.20
CA LEU A 169 -0.14 -7.19 14.37
C LEU A 169 0.64 -7.29 13.05
N SER A 170 0.29 -8.25 12.19
CA SER A 170 0.95 -8.43 10.89
C SER A 170 0.72 -7.27 9.93
N LEU A 171 -0.54 -6.83 9.79
CA LEU A 171 -0.91 -5.72 8.90
C LEU A 171 -0.30 -4.41 9.41
N ALA A 172 -0.41 -4.14 10.72
CA ALA A 172 0.18 -2.96 11.33
C ALA A 172 1.70 -2.91 11.15
N THR A 173 2.38 -4.06 11.28
CA THR A 173 3.82 -4.15 11.04
C THR A 173 4.17 -3.91 9.58
N GLY A 174 3.46 -4.56 8.65
CA GLY A 174 3.69 -4.40 7.21
C GLY A 174 3.52 -2.96 6.75
N GLU A 175 2.48 -2.27 7.20
CA GLU A 175 2.24 -0.86 6.88
C GLU A 175 3.22 0.10 7.57
N SER A 176 3.65 -0.23 8.80
CA SER A 176 4.72 0.53 9.47
C SER A 176 6.04 0.41 8.71
N LEU A 177 6.39 -0.80 8.27
CA LEU A 177 7.56 -1.04 7.43
C LEU A 177 7.44 -0.33 6.09
N ALA A 178 6.25 -0.28 5.46
CA ALA A 178 6.05 0.46 4.21
C ALA A 178 6.36 1.96 4.37
N HIS A 179 5.92 2.58 5.47
CA HIS A 179 6.24 3.98 5.75
C HIS A 179 7.73 4.18 6.07
N LEU A 180 8.33 3.27 6.84
CA LEU A 180 9.76 3.32 7.18
C LEU A 180 10.66 3.14 5.96
N ASN A 181 10.37 2.15 5.11
CA ASN A 181 11.10 1.90 3.87
C ASN A 181 10.97 3.08 2.91
N CYS A 182 9.79 3.72 2.83
CA CYS A 182 9.63 4.93 2.03
C CYS A 182 10.48 6.10 2.54
N LEU A 183 10.59 6.29 3.87
CA LEU A 183 11.51 7.29 4.42
C LEU A 183 12.97 6.96 4.08
N VAL A 184 13.37 5.69 4.18
CA VAL A 184 14.72 5.23 3.79
C VAL A 184 14.98 5.46 2.30
N GLY A 185 14.05 5.07 1.43
CA GLY A 185 14.13 5.27 -0.02
C GLY A 185 14.16 6.74 -0.43
N ARG A 186 13.60 7.63 0.38
CA ARG A 186 13.68 9.10 0.23
C ARG A 186 14.91 9.72 0.89
N GLY A 187 15.81 8.93 1.48
CA GLY A 187 17.00 9.42 2.20
C GLY A 187 16.69 10.16 3.51
N ARG A 188 15.46 10.07 4.02
CA ARG A 188 14.97 10.75 5.23
C ARG A 188 15.13 9.92 6.50
N ALA A 189 15.39 8.63 6.37
CA ALA A 189 15.71 7.73 7.47
C ALA A 189 16.87 6.80 7.09
N GLN A 190 17.51 6.23 8.10
CA GLN A 190 18.51 5.18 7.98
C GLN A 190 18.06 3.97 8.79
N VAL A 191 18.44 2.79 8.34
CA VAL A 191 18.18 1.52 9.01
C VAL A 191 19.50 0.83 9.36
N SER A 192 19.58 0.24 10.56
CA SER A 192 20.64 -0.67 10.96
C SER A 192 20.04 -1.96 11.52
N ILE A 193 20.74 -3.08 11.34
CA ILE A 193 20.32 -4.38 11.87
C ILE A 193 21.23 -4.73 13.04
N ASP A 194 20.65 -5.09 14.18
CA ASP A 194 21.41 -5.51 15.36
C ASP A 194 21.85 -6.99 15.28
N GLY A 195 22.60 -7.45 16.28
CA GLY A 195 23.10 -8.84 16.34
C GLY A 195 22.00 -9.91 16.45
N ASN A 196 20.75 -9.52 16.73
CA ASN A 196 19.59 -10.41 16.79
C ASN A 196 18.75 -10.36 15.51
N GLY A 197 19.20 -9.66 14.47
CA GLY A 197 18.48 -9.52 13.21
C GLY A 197 17.31 -8.55 13.27
N VAL A 198 17.25 -7.66 14.26
CA VAL A 198 16.18 -6.65 14.38
C VAL A 198 16.59 -5.36 13.67
N ALA A 199 15.73 -4.86 12.79
CA ALA A 199 15.90 -3.58 12.13
C ALA A 199 15.53 -2.40 13.07
N TRP A 200 16.42 -1.42 13.12
CA TRP A 200 16.32 -0.19 13.89
C TRP A 200 16.42 1.01 12.96
N TYR A 201 15.41 1.88 12.99
CA TYR A 201 15.25 3.02 12.12
C TYR A 201 15.47 4.32 12.89
N ARG A 202 16.23 5.24 12.30
CA ARG A 202 16.44 6.59 12.83
C ARG A 202 16.31 7.62 11.71
N ALA A 203 15.95 8.86 12.03
CA ALA A 203 15.98 9.94 11.07
C ALA A 203 17.39 10.11 10.50
N ALA A 204 17.49 10.40 9.21
CA ALA A 204 18.76 10.74 8.59
C ALA A 204 19.30 12.03 9.23
N PRO A 205 20.63 12.17 9.39
CA PRO A 205 21.20 13.44 9.82
C PRO A 205 20.79 14.52 8.82
N ALA A 206 20.41 15.71 9.32
CA ALA A 206 20.25 16.87 8.44
C ALA A 206 21.56 17.06 7.68
N GLU A 207 21.52 17.12 6.35
CA GLU A 207 22.69 17.50 5.57
C GLU A 207 23.16 18.86 6.08
N ALA A 208 24.44 18.94 6.46
CA ALA A 208 25.06 20.22 6.79
C ALA A 208 25.09 21.04 5.49
N ALA A 209 24.25 22.07 5.43
CA ALA A 209 24.23 23.05 4.36
C ALA A 209 25.55 23.84 4.28
#